data_AF-A0A378U5N7-F1
#
_entry.id   AF-A0A378U5N7-F1
#
_cell.length_a   1.000
_cell.length_b   1.000
_cell.length_c   1.000
_cell.angle_alpha   90.00
_cell.angle_beta   90.00
_cell.angle_gamma   90.00
#
_symmetry.space_group_name_H-M   'P 1'
#
loop_
_entity.id
_entity.type
_entity.pdbx_description
1 polymer ?
#
loop_
_entity_poly.entity_id
_entity_poly.type
_entity_poly.pdbx_seq_one_letter_code
_entity_poly.pdbx_strand_id
1 'polypeptide(L)'
;MKKVIFIFGCLFLINCSTTVTREQEVINQKIEGLLAIHRQYAFMDLYERALKKEKEQLKIPYDSLVDISSMELYHEFCLIMDFYSEDHPTYDNENYYRLIDKWLKKEYGPYMPLDDKNLKAHMTFRRAFDFYESEDLDQYIDSLRILFHERQQHDTLRSLKCYESTIEYWEQMKTER
;
A
#
# COMPACT_ATOMS: atom_id res chain seq x y z
N MET A 1 28.46 -60.11 23.36
CA MET A 1 29.06 -59.08 22.50
C MET A 1 27.96 -58.31 21.77
N LYS A 2 28.08 -56.98 21.81
CA LYS A 2 27.43 -55.93 20.98
C LYS A 2 25.90 -55.80 21.01
N LYS A 3 25.45 -54.82 21.81
CA LYS A 3 24.22 -54.04 21.60
C LYS A 3 24.41 -53.17 20.36
N VAL A 4 23.46 -53.20 19.42
CA VAL A 4 23.31 -52.20 18.36
C VAL A 4 22.01 -51.48 18.67
N ILE A 5 22.11 -50.25 19.18
CA ILE A 5 20.97 -49.37 19.41
C ILE A 5 20.81 -48.52 18.15
N PHE A 6 19.62 -48.60 17.58
CA PHE A 6 19.17 -47.89 16.39
C PHE A 6 19.12 -46.38 16.68
N ILE A 7 20.00 -45.60 16.05
CA ILE A 7 19.91 -44.13 16.00
C ILE A 7 19.37 -43.79 14.61
N PHE A 8 18.04 -43.79 14.47
CA PHE A 8 17.34 -43.26 13.29
C PHE A 8 16.06 -42.60 13.78
N GLY A 9 16.19 -41.45 14.45
CA GLY A 9 15.05 -40.75 15.06
C GLY A 9 15.22 -39.23 15.22
N CYS A 10 16.26 -38.62 14.63
CA CYS A 10 16.49 -37.17 14.77
C CYS A 10 16.61 -36.39 13.44
N LEU A 11 16.59 -37.05 12.28
CA LEU A 11 16.68 -36.35 10.98
C LEU A 11 15.33 -35.84 10.46
N PHE A 12 14.19 -36.32 10.98
CA PHE A 12 12.86 -35.86 10.55
C PHE A 12 12.34 -34.60 11.28
N LEU A 13 12.91 -34.25 12.45
CA LEU A 13 12.44 -33.09 13.22
C LEU A 13 13.12 -31.77 12.81
N ILE A 14 14.33 -31.84 12.23
CA ILE A 14 15.08 -30.64 11.81
C ILE A 14 14.48 -30.06 10.51
N ASN A 15 14.09 -30.91 9.56
CA ASN A 15 13.49 -30.46 8.30
C ASN A 15 12.14 -29.76 8.49
N CYS A 16 11.34 -30.16 9.47
CA CYS A 16 10.01 -29.56 9.69
C CYS A 16 10.13 -28.11 10.22
N SER A 17 11.13 -27.86 11.07
CA SER A 17 11.35 -26.54 11.68
C SER A 17 11.83 -25.50 10.66
N THR A 18 12.70 -25.90 9.73
CA THR A 18 13.24 -25.01 8.68
C THR A 18 12.22 -24.66 7.59
N THR A 19 11.26 -25.55 7.33
CA THR A 19 10.22 -25.31 6.33
C THR A 19 9.19 -24.30 6.83
N VAL A 20 8.76 -24.42 8.09
CA VAL A 20 7.81 -23.47 8.71
C VAL A 20 8.39 -22.06 8.75
N THR A 21 9.67 -21.90 9.09
CA THR A 21 10.32 -20.58 9.10
C THR A 21 10.39 -19.96 7.70
N ARG A 22 10.63 -20.78 6.67
CA ARG A 22 10.73 -20.32 5.27
C ARG A 22 9.37 -19.89 4.72
N GLU A 23 8.31 -20.66 5.01
CA GLU A 23 6.95 -20.34 4.57
C GLU A 23 6.45 -19.03 5.21
N GLN A 24 6.71 -18.85 6.51
CA GLN A 24 6.38 -17.61 7.21
C GLN A 24 7.15 -16.41 6.64
N GLU A 25 8.42 -16.58 6.29
CA GLU A 25 9.23 -15.52 5.68
C GLU A 25 8.68 -15.09 4.31
N VAL A 26 8.24 -16.04 3.48
CA VAL A 26 7.59 -15.75 2.18
C VAL A 26 6.28 -14.98 2.39
N ILE A 27 5.45 -15.39 3.34
CA ILE A 27 4.20 -14.68 3.66
C ILE A 27 4.49 -13.25 4.13
N ASN A 28 5.49 -13.08 5.00
CA ASN A 28 5.89 -11.75 5.48
C ASN A 28 6.35 -10.85 4.31
N GLN A 29 7.15 -11.38 3.38
CA GLN A 29 7.57 -10.64 2.19
C GLN A 29 6.39 -10.19 1.32
N LYS A 30 5.38 -11.05 1.17
CA LYS A 30 4.16 -10.71 0.42
C LYS A 30 3.32 -9.64 1.11
N ILE A 31 3.18 -9.71 2.44
CA ILE A 31 2.51 -8.68 3.24
C ILE A 31 3.24 -7.34 3.10
N GLU A 32 4.58 -7.31 3.22
CA GLU A 32 5.35 -6.08 3.00
C GLU A 32 5.19 -5.53 1.58
N GLY A 33 5.09 -6.40 0.57
CA GLY A 33 4.78 -6.01 -0.81
C GLY A 33 3.43 -5.28 -0.93
N LEU A 34 2.38 -5.85 -0.34
CA LEU A 34 1.05 -5.22 -0.27
C LEU A 34 1.08 -3.88 0.46
N LEU A 35 1.77 -3.78 1.59
CA LEU A 35 1.90 -2.54 2.35
C LEU A 35 2.69 -1.46 1.58
N ALA A 36 3.71 -1.87 0.83
CA ALA A 36 4.45 -0.95 -0.04
C ALA A 36 3.56 -0.40 -1.16
N ILE A 37 2.74 -1.24 -1.78
CA ILE A 37 1.74 -0.81 -2.78
C ILE A 37 0.71 0.14 -2.13
N HIS A 38 0.23 -0.16 -0.93
CA HIS A 38 -0.70 0.72 -0.23
C HIS A 38 -0.08 2.08 0.11
N ARG A 39 1.21 2.11 0.45
CA ARG A 39 1.96 3.36 0.63
C ARG A 39 1.99 4.20 -0.64
N GLN A 40 2.22 3.57 -1.79
CA GLN A 40 2.19 4.25 -3.10
C GLN A 40 0.80 4.79 -3.42
N TYR A 41 -0.24 3.98 -3.18
CA TYR A 41 -1.64 4.42 -3.31
C TYR A 41 -1.92 5.65 -2.44
N ALA A 42 -1.52 5.64 -1.17
CA ALA A 42 -1.75 6.76 -0.26
C ALA A 42 -1.10 8.06 -0.74
N PHE A 43 0.11 7.98 -1.32
CA PHE A 43 0.77 9.12 -1.95
C PHE A 43 -0.05 9.69 -3.11
N MET A 44 -0.51 8.82 -4.00
CA MET A 44 -1.26 9.21 -5.21
C MET A 44 -2.63 9.80 -4.83
N ASP A 45 -3.35 9.16 -3.91
CA ASP A 45 -4.64 9.62 -3.40
C ASP A 45 -4.51 11.00 -2.72
N LEU A 46 -3.49 11.23 -1.89
CA LEU A 46 -3.26 12.55 -1.30
C LEU A 46 -2.94 13.59 -2.38
N TYR A 47 -2.08 13.26 -3.34
CA TYR A 47 -1.71 14.16 -4.44
C TYR A 47 -2.93 14.60 -5.25
N GLU A 48 -3.77 13.64 -5.66
CA GLU A 48 -4.97 13.88 -6.45
C GLU A 48 -6.00 14.72 -5.68
N ARG A 49 -6.27 14.39 -4.41
CA ARG A 49 -7.18 15.17 -3.55
C ARG A 49 -6.65 16.58 -3.30
N ALA A 50 -5.34 16.73 -3.09
CA ALA A 50 -4.72 18.03 -2.92
C ALA A 50 -4.86 18.87 -4.19
N LEU A 51 -4.59 18.29 -5.37
CA LEU A 51 -4.74 18.96 -6.65
C LEU A 51 -6.19 19.37 -6.92
N LYS A 52 -7.16 18.49 -6.64
CA LYS A 52 -8.58 18.81 -6.74
C LYS A 52 -8.97 20.00 -5.87
N LYS A 53 -8.52 20.02 -4.60
CA LYS A 53 -8.77 21.13 -3.68
C LYS A 53 -8.19 22.46 -4.18
N GLU A 54 -6.97 22.46 -4.71
CA GLU A 54 -6.37 23.68 -5.30
C GLU A 54 -7.16 24.15 -6.53
N LYS A 55 -7.57 23.23 -7.43
CA LYS A 55 -8.41 23.56 -8.60
C LYS A 55 -9.74 24.20 -8.19
N GLU A 56 -10.40 23.66 -7.17
CA GLU A 56 -11.64 24.20 -6.62
C GLU A 56 -11.44 25.60 -6.02
N GLN A 57 -10.40 25.80 -5.21
CA GLN A 57 -10.07 27.09 -4.60
C GLN A 57 -9.74 28.16 -5.64
N LEU A 58 -9.02 27.78 -6.70
CA LEU A 58 -8.60 28.66 -7.79
C LEU A 58 -9.68 28.83 -8.88
N LYS A 59 -10.80 28.11 -8.77
CA LYS A 59 -11.91 28.08 -9.75
C LYS A 59 -11.42 27.69 -11.15
N ILE A 60 -10.46 26.77 -11.22
CA ILE A 60 -10.01 26.18 -12.48
C ILE A 60 -11.10 25.23 -12.98
N PRO A 61 -11.55 25.34 -14.24
CA PRO A 61 -12.59 24.46 -14.79
C PRO A 61 -12.15 22.99 -14.78
N TYR A 62 -13.13 22.09 -14.83
CA TYR A 62 -12.88 20.66 -14.88
C TYR A 62 -12.09 20.25 -16.13
N ASP A 63 -11.03 19.45 -15.96
CA ASP A 63 -10.24 18.92 -17.06
C ASP A 63 -10.94 17.71 -17.69
N SER A 64 -10.97 17.64 -19.03
CA SER A 64 -11.39 16.43 -19.74
C SER A 64 -10.35 15.30 -19.70
N LEU A 65 -9.17 15.56 -19.13
CA LEU A 65 -8.08 14.61 -18.93
C LEU A 65 -7.97 14.30 -17.43
N VAL A 66 -8.11 13.03 -17.07
CA VAL A 66 -8.07 12.54 -15.68
C VAL A 66 -6.94 11.52 -15.56
N ASP A 67 -6.14 11.65 -14.51
CA ASP A 67 -5.19 10.61 -14.11
C ASP A 67 -5.96 9.56 -13.30
N ILE A 68 -5.92 8.31 -13.77
CA ILE A 68 -6.60 7.17 -13.14
C ILE A 68 -5.62 6.24 -12.44
N SER A 69 -4.35 6.62 -12.32
CA SER A 69 -3.29 5.74 -11.83
C SER A 69 -3.56 5.26 -10.41
N SER A 70 -4.12 6.11 -9.52
CA SER A 70 -4.47 5.70 -8.16
C SER A 70 -5.59 4.65 -8.16
N MET A 71 -6.57 4.80 -9.06
CA MET A 71 -7.69 3.87 -9.22
C MET A 71 -7.21 2.53 -9.78
N GLU A 72 -6.37 2.54 -10.82
CA GLU A 72 -5.79 1.33 -11.39
C GLU A 72 -4.99 0.57 -10.34
N LEU A 73 -4.10 1.23 -9.60
CA LEU A 73 -3.31 0.59 -8.53
C LEU A 73 -4.22 0.01 -7.43
N TYR A 74 -5.29 0.72 -7.09
CA TYR A 74 -6.27 0.33 -6.08
C TYR A 74 -7.05 -0.94 -6.49
N HIS A 75 -7.35 -1.10 -7.78
CA HIS A 75 -8.04 -2.25 -8.33
C HIS A 75 -7.11 -3.43 -8.63
N GLU A 76 -5.92 -3.17 -9.18
CA GLU A 76 -4.94 -4.16 -9.63
C GLU A 76 -4.51 -5.13 -8.53
N PHE A 77 -4.37 -4.64 -7.30
CA PHE A 77 -3.95 -5.43 -6.15
C PHE A 77 -5.09 -5.76 -5.18
N CYS A 78 -6.34 -5.50 -5.60
CA CYS A 78 -7.53 -5.68 -4.79
C CYS A 78 -7.38 -5.07 -3.38
N LEU A 79 -6.70 -3.91 -3.26
CA LEU A 79 -6.50 -3.26 -1.96
C LEU A 79 -7.85 -2.99 -1.29
N ILE A 80 -8.86 -2.70 -2.11
CA ILE A 80 -10.25 -2.53 -1.69
C ILE A 80 -10.80 -3.67 -0.79
N MET A 81 -10.36 -4.91 -1.02
CA MET A 81 -10.91 -6.09 -0.34
C MET A 81 -10.50 -6.12 1.13
N ASP A 82 -9.22 -5.99 1.45
CA ASP A 82 -8.78 -6.07 2.86
C ASP A 82 -8.60 -4.72 3.52
N PHE A 83 -8.23 -3.68 2.77
CA PHE A 83 -8.07 -2.37 3.39
C PHE A 83 -9.44 -1.73 3.69
N TYR A 84 -10.52 -2.12 2.97
CA TYR A 84 -11.76 -1.32 2.93
C TYR A 84 -13.10 -2.08 2.76
N SER A 85 -13.19 -3.41 2.88
CA SER A 85 -14.49 -4.11 2.74
C SER A 85 -14.57 -5.42 3.52
N GLU A 86 -15.78 -5.84 3.89
CA GLU A 86 -16.16 -7.20 3.49
C GLU A 86 -17.25 -7.15 2.40
N ASP A 87 -18.26 -6.27 2.46
CA ASP A 87 -19.31 -6.17 1.42
C ASP A 87 -19.73 -4.72 1.05
N HIS A 88 -18.80 -3.90 0.53
CA HIS A 88 -18.97 -2.51 0.04
C HIS A 88 -20.40 -1.99 -0.23
N PRO A 89 -20.80 -0.88 0.43
CA PRO A 89 -20.80 0.41 -0.27
C PRO A 89 -20.34 1.56 0.65
N THR A 90 -19.46 2.43 0.15
CA THR A 90 -18.97 3.65 0.82
C THR A 90 -18.46 3.42 2.25
N TYR A 91 -17.26 2.82 2.37
CA TYR A 91 -16.73 2.39 3.66
C TYR A 91 -15.71 3.38 4.24
N ASP A 92 -15.91 3.74 5.52
CA ASP A 92 -15.25 4.84 6.21
C ASP A 92 -14.02 4.33 7.02
N ASN A 93 -12.83 4.17 6.42
CA ASN A 93 -11.62 3.96 7.22
C ASN A 93 -11.22 5.28 7.89
N GLU A 94 -11.83 5.54 9.03
CA GLU A 94 -11.68 6.80 9.77
C GLU A 94 -10.20 7.14 10.05
N ASN A 95 -9.34 6.14 10.29
CA ASN A 95 -7.92 6.37 10.53
C ASN A 95 -7.21 6.86 9.27
N TYR A 96 -7.46 6.22 8.13
CA TYR A 96 -6.92 6.66 6.84
C TYR A 96 -7.45 8.04 6.45
N TYR A 97 -8.77 8.26 6.56
CA TYR A 97 -9.35 9.56 6.21
C TYR A 97 -8.88 10.68 7.12
N ARG A 98 -8.76 10.44 8.42
CA ARG A 98 -8.15 11.40 9.35
C ARG A 98 -6.71 11.71 8.98
N LEU A 99 -5.93 10.71 8.57
CA LEU A 99 -4.56 10.89 8.11
C LEU A 99 -4.52 11.79 6.86
N ILE A 100 -5.28 11.45 5.82
CA ILE A 100 -5.34 12.23 4.58
C ILE A 100 -5.84 13.66 4.86
N ASP A 101 -6.91 13.83 5.63
CA ASP A 101 -7.45 15.14 6.00
C ASP A 101 -6.47 15.99 6.79
N LYS A 102 -5.69 15.38 7.71
CA LYS A 102 -4.62 16.06 8.45
C LYS A 102 -3.61 16.66 7.47
N TRP A 103 -3.22 15.92 6.45
CA TRP A 103 -2.24 16.38 5.45
C TRP A 103 -2.83 17.36 4.44
N LEU A 104 -4.08 17.20 4.02
CA LEU A 104 -4.79 18.14 3.14
C LEU A 104 -4.99 19.53 3.77
N LYS A 105 -4.94 19.63 5.10
CA LYS A 105 -5.03 20.90 5.84
C LYS A 105 -3.69 21.63 5.97
N LYS A 106 -2.56 20.99 5.68
CA LYS A 106 -1.25 21.65 5.74
C LYS A 106 -1.10 22.69 4.63
N GLU A 107 -0.66 23.88 5.01
CA GLU A 107 -0.38 24.97 4.07
C GLU A 107 0.93 24.70 3.32
N TYR A 108 0.88 24.82 1.99
CA TYR A 108 2.01 24.63 1.10
C TYR A 108 1.95 25.73 0.04
N GLY A 109 2.77 26.76 0.21
CA GLY A 109 2.85 27.90 -0.70
C GLY A 109 4.22 27.97 -1.39
N PRO A 110 4.29 28.39 -2.66
CA PRO A 110 5.54 28.55 -3.37
C PRO A 110 6.46 29.55 -2.64
N TYR A 111 7.73 29.18 -2.47
CA TYR A 111 8.75 30.06 -1.89
C TYR A 111 9.19 31.19 -2.81
N MET A 112 8.89 31.08 -4.11
CA MET A 112 9.28 32.05 -5.12
C MET A 112 8.04 32.62 -5.82
N PRO A 113 8.02 33.93 -6.11
CA PRO A 113 6.99 34.52 -6.96
C PRO A 113 7.11 33.96 -8.38
N LEU A 114 5.98 33.84 -9.08
CA LEU A 114 5.96 33.57 -10.51
C LEU A 114 6.05 34.89 -11.28
N ASP A 115 6.83 34.92 -12.36
CA ASP A 115 6.95 36.10 -13.22
C ASP A 115 5.63 36.40 -13.95
N ASP A 116 4.89 35.36 -14.34
CA ASP A 116 3.57 35.49 -14.95
C ASP A 116 2.46 35.47 -13.88
N LYS A 117 1.74 36.59 -13.77
CA LYS A 117 0.64 36.79 -12.81
C LYS A 117 -0.62 35.97 -13.15
N ASN A 118 -0.72 35.45 -14.37
CA ASN A 118 -1.84 34.60 -14.80
C ASN A 118 -1.64 33.14 -14.37
N LEU A 119 -0.40 32.72 -14.10
CA LEU A 119 -0.10 31.38 -13.61
C LEU A 119 -0.51 31.24 -12.14
N LYS A 120 -1.09 30.08 -11.82
CA LYS A 120 -1.42 29.70 -10.45
C LYS A 120 -0.47 28.59 -10.01
N ALA A 121 0.53 28.95 -9.21
CA ALA A 121 1.40 27.96 -8.59
C ALA A 121 0.65 27.18 -7.50
N HIS A 122 0.94 25.88 -7.43
CA HIS A 122 0.56 25.02 -6.32
C HIS A 122 1.75 24.12 -5.94
N MET A 123 1.76 23.63 -4.71
CA MET A 123 2.82 22.75 -4.20
C MET A 123 2.27 21.38 -3.75
N THR A 124 1.20 20.93 -4.40
CA THR A 124 0.50 19.67 -4.06
C THR A 124 1.40 18.45 -4.19
N PHE A 125 2.28 18.41 -5.20
CA PHE A 125 3.27 17.34 -5.33
C PHE A 125 4.23 17.31 -4.14
N ARG A 126 4.74 18.48 -3.72
CA ARG A 126 5.61 18.57 -2.55
C ARG A 126 4.90 18.13 -1.27
N ARG A 127 3.64 18.52 -1.08
CA ARG A 127 2.80 18.05 0.04
C ARG A 127 2.69 16.53 0.06
N ALA A 128 2.40 15.91 -1.09
CA ALA A 128 2.30 14.47 -1.21
C ALA A 128 3.64 13.78 -0.97
N PHE A 129 4.74 14.35 -1.48
CA PHE A 129 6.08 13.82 -1.29
C PHE A 129 6.52 13.85 0.18
N ASP A 130 6.32 14.98 0.87
CA ASP A 130 6.60 15.08 2.31
C ASP A 130 5.72 14.13 3.14
N PHE A 131 4.50 13.83 2.69
CA PHE A 131 3.62 12.83 3.30
C PHE A 131 4.16 11.41 3.12
N TYR A 132 4.62 11.07 1.92
CA TYR A 132 5.16 9.75 1.60
C TYR A 132 6.35 9.39 2.50
N GLU A 133 7.18 10.38 2.84
CA GLU A 133 8.35 10.28 3.71
C GLU A 133 8.03 10.57 5.19
N SER A 134 6.75 10.62 5.58
CA SER A 134 6.36 11.07 6.93
C SER A 134 6.24 9.94 7.95
N GLU A 135 6.62 10.25 9.19
CA GLU A 135 6.36 9.37 10.35
C GLU A 135 4.86 9.07 10.53
N ASP A 136 3.97 9.99 10.13
CA ASP A 136 2.52 9.76 10.17
C ASP A 136 2.10 8.60 9.26
N LEU A 137 2.66 8.54 8.05
CA LEU A 137 2.40 7.45 7.11
C LEU A 137 3.08 6.15 7.57
N ASP A 138 4.30 6.23 8.10
CA ASP A 138 4.99 5.07 8.67
C ASP A 138 4.17 4.42 9.79
N GLN A 139 3.69 5.21 10.75
CA GLN A 139 2.84 4.72 11.85
C GLN A 139 1.54 4.10 11.33
N TYR A 140 0.93 4.69 10.31
CA TYR A 140 -0.26 4.12 9.70
C TYR A 140 0.03 2.78 9.03
N ILE A 141 1.12 2.67 8.25
CA ILE A 141 1.53 1.42 7.62
C ILE A 141 1.90 0.36 8.67
N ASP A 142 2.56 0.74 9.77
CA ASP A 142 2.86 -0.15 10.87
C ASP A 142 1.60 -0.71 11.54
N SER A 143 0.55 0.12 11.68
CA SER A 143 -0.74 -0.33 12.19
C SER A 143 -1.41 -1.36 11.26
N LEU A 144 -1.30 -1.14 9.94
CA LEU A 144 -1.80 -2.08 8.94
C LEU A 144 -1.02 -3.38 8.92
N ARG A 145 0.30 -3.34 9.14
CA ARG A 145 1.14 -4.53 9.24
C ARG A 145 0.67 -5.47 10.34
N ILE A 146 0.38 -4.92 11.52
CA ILE A 146 -0.16 -5.71 12.65
C ILE A 146 -1.49 -6.36 12.25
N LEU A 147 -2.41 -5.56 11.69
CA LEU A 147 -3.71 -6.05 11.23
C LEU A 147 -3.59 -7.14 10.15
N PHE A 148 -2.64 -7.00 9.23
CA PHE A 148 -2.47 -7.92 8.11
C PHE A 148 -1.90 -9.26 8.56
N HIS A 149 -0.95 -9.25 9.49
CA HIS A 149 -0.48 -10.49 10.11
C HIS A 149 -1.59 -11.19 10.91
N GLU A 150 -2.41 -10.44 11.65
CA GLU A 150 -3.56 -11.02 12.36
C GLU A 150 -4.56 -11.64 11.38
N ARG A 151 -4.96 -10.92 10.34
CA ARG A 151 -5.89 -11.44 9.31
C ARG A 151 -5.33 -12.65 8.58
N GLN A 152 -4.03 -12.65 8.29
CA GLN A 152 -3.37 -13.77 7.64
C GLN A 152 -3.34 -15.03 8.53
N GLN A 153 -3.15 -14.88 9.85
CA GLN A 153 -3.24 -16.00 10.79
C GLN A 153 -4.64 -16.65 10.80
N HIS A 154 -5.66 -15.88 10.42
CA HIS A 154 -7.05 -16.33 10.33
C HIS A 154 -7.51 -16.65 8.90
N ASP A 155 -6.62 -16.64 7.89
CA ASP A 155 -6.94 -16.83 6.45
C ASP A 155 -8.05 -15.87 5.94
N THR A 156 -8.04 -14.63 6.45
CA THR A 156 -9.01 -13.58 6.11
C THR A 156 -8.39 -12.44 5.29
N LEU A 157 -7.10 -12.51 4.97
CA LEU A 157 -6.40 -11.53 4.14
C LEU A 157 -6.57 -11.87 2.63
N ARG A 158 -7.67 -11.42 2.03
CA ARG A 158 -8.07 -11.72 0.64
C ARG A 158 -7.18 -11.04 -0.42
N SER A 159 -6.70 -9.84 -0.17
CA SER A 159 -5.79 -9.06 -1.02
C SER A 159 -4.45 -9.79 -1.23
N LEU A 160 -4.04 -10.69 -0.34
CA LEU A 160 -2.82 -11.50 -0.54
C LEU A 160 -2.92 -12.41 -1.77
N LYS A 161 -4.09 -13.04 -1.97
CA LYS A 161 -4.34 -13.90 -3.15
C LYS A 161 -4.34 -13.10 -4.44
N CYS A 162 -4.90 -11.89 -4.41
CA CYS A 162 -4.90 -10.98 -5.56
C CYS A 162 -3.47 -10.51 -5.87
N TYR A 163 -2.71 -10.12 -4.86
CA TYR A 163 -1.29 -9.75 -5.01
C TYR A 163 -0.47 -10.87 -5.66
N GLU A 164 -0.59 -12.11 -5.18
CA GLU A 164 0.10 -13.25 -5.76
C GLU A 164 -0.25 -13.45 -7.24
N SER A 165 -1.55 -13.48 -7.56
CA SER A 165 -2.03 -13.65 -8.94
C SER A 165 -1.52 -12.53 -9.86
N THR A 166 -1.50 -11.30 -9.38
CA THR A 166 -1.04 -10.15 -10.16
C THR A 166 0.47 -10.21 -10.39
N ILE A 167 1.27 -10.52 -9.37
CA ILE A 167 2.74 -10.65 -9.51
C ILE A 167 3.09 -11.78 -10.48
N GLU A 168 2.45 -12.95 -10.37
CA GLU A 168 2.66 -14.07 -11.29
C GLU A 168 2.35 -13.69 -12.74
N TYR A 169 1.24 -12.99 -12.97
CA TYR A 169 0.88 -12.49 -14.31
C TYR A 169 1.97 -11.58 -14.88
N TRP A 170 2.46 -10.62 -14.10
CA TRP A 170 3.50 -9.70 -14.56
C TRP A 170 4.85 -10.38 -14.79
N GLU A 171 5.19 -11.40 -14.01
CA GLU A 171 6.39 -12.21 -14.23
C GLU A 171 6.31 -12.99 -15.54
N GLN A 172 5.17 -13.59 -15.85
CA GLN A 172 4.94 -14.27 -17.14
C GLN A 172 5.09 -13.29 -18.31
N MET A 173 4.44 -12.12 -18.23
CA MET A 173 4.51 -11.09 -19.27
C MET A 173 5.94 -10.55 -19.51
N LYS A 174 6.83 -10.60 -18.51
CA LYS A 174 8.25 -10.23 -18.67
C LYS A 174 9.05 -11.28 -19.44
N THR A 175 8.66 -12.54 -19.37
CA THR A 175 9.36 -13.64 -20.06
C THR A 175 8.95 -13.82 -21.53
N GLU A 176 7.83 -13.22 -21.93
CA GLU A 176 7.29 -13.28 -23.30
C GLU A 176 7.73 -12.09 -24.19
N ARG A 177 8.52 -11.15 -23.65
CA ARG A 177 9.11 -10.01 -24.40
C ARG A 177 10.58 -10.27 -24.73
#